data_AF-A0A354JRR3-F1
#
_entry.id   AF-A0A354JRR3-F1
#
_cell.length_a   1.000
_cell.length_b   1.000
_cell.length_c   1.000
_cell.angle_alpha   90.00
_cell.angle_beta   90.00
_cell.angle_gamma   90.00
#
_symmetry.space_group_name_H-M   'P 1'
#
loop_
_entity.id
_entity.type
_entity.pdbx_description
1 polymer ?
#
loop_
_entity_poly.entity_id
_entity_poly.type
_entity_poly.pdbx_seq_one_letter_code
_entity_poly.pdbx_strand_id
1 'polypeptide(L)'
;MDSLTHALTGAVIGHSLGNSKMGPKAMVWGAALANIPDLDTLLTPFFSPVDAMLFHRGFSHSFLLMLIGSVILAYALKRFSHKQYSFGFWWLFILLPWLSHLVMDIFNTYGTAILEPFSSVRVSFDSMAIIDINLLLILTLTLIILFIFRKKQQRYLRSIGIAGLLAVSLYFSLNAFIKVSLENKVMKMLTDSGIGYTRIHSTPLPLTNLIWMVVVEDSASFNVGQVNILKKQLVSQTVLPKGNDQMNCQHTLSKIKRFTKNFYTIERGNGDLVYVNDLRFSSLES
;
A
#
# COMPACT_ATOMS: atom_id res chain seq x y z
N MET A 1 -0.38 -0.93 2.93
CA MET A 1 -1.04 0.11 3.75
C MET A 1 -0.94 -0.33 5.21
N ASP A 2 -1.51 0.40 6.15
CA ASP A 2 -1.54 -0.05 7.54
C ASP A 2 -2.51 -1.23 7.76
N SER A 3 -2.22 -2.07 8.74
CA SER A 3 -3.00 -3.29 9.03
C SER A 3 -4.44 -3.01 9.47
N LEU A 4 -4.73 -1.82 10.01
CA LEU A 4 -6.10 -1.44 10.37
C LEU A 4 -6.95 -1.21 9.11
N THR A 5 -6.41 -0.50 8.11
CA THR A 5 -7.06 -0.33 6.80
C THR A 5 -7.39 -1.70 6.16
N HIS A 6 -6.45 -2.65 6.21
CA HIS A 6 -6.66 -4.02 5.72
C HIS A 6 -7.73 -4.76 6.53
N ALA A 7 -7.70 -4.66 7.86
CA ALA A 7 -8.70 -5.26 8.74
C ALA A 7 -10.12 -4.75 8.44
N LEU A 8 -10.28 -3.43 8.27
CA LEU A 8 -11.58 -2.83 8.00
C LEU A 8 -12.10 -3.21 6.62
N THR A 9 -11.25 -3.19 5.59
CA THR A 9 -11.60 -3.66 4.24
C THR A 9 -12.01 -5.13 4.26
N GLY A 10 -11.21 -5.96 4.94
CA GLY A 10 -11.51 -7.37 5.18
C GLY A 10 -12.84 -7.58 5.89
N ALA A 11 -13.17 -6.76 6.88
CA ALA A 11 -14.46 -6.82 7.57
C ALA A 11 -15.65 -6.51 6.65
N VAL A 12 -15.53 -5.49 5.79
CA VAL A 12 -16.58 -5.15 4.81
C VAL A 12 -16.75 -6.26 3.76
N ILE A 13 -15.64 -6.83 3.26
CA ILE A 13 -15.65 -7.98 2.33
C ILE A 13 -16.29 -9.19 3.01
N GLY A 14 -15.84 -9.52 4.22
CA GLY A 14 -16.35 -10.63 5.01
C GLY A 14 -17.84 -10.50 5.27
N HIS A 15 -18.32 -9.31 5.64
CA HIS A 15 -19.75 -9.02 5.75
C HIS A 15 -20.49 -9.24 4.41
N SER A 16 -19.94 -8.74 3.31
CA SER A 16 -20.60 -8.76 1.99
C SER A 16 -20.66 -10.15 1.36
N LEU A 17 -19.76 -11.05 1.73
CA LEU A 17 -19.74 -12.46 1.32
C LEU A 17 -20.48 -13.36 2.30
N GLY A 18 -20.44 -13.03 3.59
CA GLY A 18 -21.08 -13.78 4.67
C GLY A 18 -22.57 -13.95 4.44
N ASN A 19 -23.07 -15.15 4.69
CA ASN A 19 -24.51 -15.43 4.67
C ASN A 19 -25.13 -15.30 6.06
N SER A 20 -26.46 -15.39 6.14
CA SER A 20 -27.21 -15.33 7.40
C SER A 20 -26.74 -16.35 8.44
N LYS A 21 -26.17 -17.49 8.03
CA LYS A 21 -25.66 -18.53 8.95
C LYS A 21 -24.36 -18.12 9.63
N MET A 22 -23.52 -17.30 8.98
CA MET A 22 -22.24 -16.85 9.54
C MET A 22 -22.44 -15.61 10.42
N GLY A 23 -23.44 -14.79 10.07
CA GLY A 23 -23.83 -13.62 10.83
C GLY A 23 -22.68 -12.61 11.00
N PRO A 24 -22.69 -11.81 12.09
CA PRO A 24 -21.69 -10.78 12.34
C PRO A 24 -20.24 -11.30 12.44
N LYS A 25 -20.05 -12.59 12.75
CA LYS A 25 -18.72 -13.21 12.81
C LYS A 25 -17.99 -13.15 11.46
N ALA A 26 -18.72 -13.03 10.36
CA ALA A 26 -18.12 -12.89 9.03
C ALA A 26 -17.23 -11.64 8.93
N MET A 27 -17.57 -10.56 9.63
CA MET A 27 -16.73 -9.35 9.68
C MET A 27 -15.41 -9.64 10.38
N VAL A 28 -15.45 -10.33 11.53
CA VAL A 28 -14.25 -10.68 12.31
C VAL A 28 -13.34 -11.60 11.51
N TRP A 29 -13.90 -12.63 10.88
CA TRP A 29 -13.12 -13.55 10.04
C TRP A 29 -12.53 -12.84 8.82
N GLY A 30 -13.30 -11.97 8.16
CA GLY A 30 -12.80 -11.18 7.03
C GLY A 30 -11.64 -10.27 7.43
N ALA A 31 -11.74 -9.60 8.57
CA ALA A 31 -10.67 -8.75 9.12
C ALA A 31 -9.40 -9.54 9.44
N ALA A 32 -9.55 -10.72 10.05
CA ALA A 32 -8.43 -11.60 10.36
C ALA A 32 -7.75 -12.12 9.08
N LEU A 33 -8.55 -12.62 8.12
CA LEU A 33 -8.04 -13.15 6.86
C LEU A 33 -7.31 -12.09 6.05
N ALA A 34 -7.81 -10.85 6.02
CA ALA A 34 -7.15 -9.74 5.32
C ALA A 34 -5.75 -9.41 5.85
N ASN A 35 -5.44 -9.74 7.10
CA ASN A 35 -4.12 -9.46 7.71
C ASN A 35 -3.16 -10.66 7.67
N ILE A 36 -3.59 -11.82 7.17
CA ILE A 36 -2.70 -12.99 7.05
C ILE A 36 -1.42 -12.70 6.26
N PRO A 37 -1.46 -11.98 5.11
CA PRO A 37 -0.23 -11.68 4.36
C PRO A 37 0.82 -10.94 5.20
N ASP A 38 0.39 -10.01 6.04
CA ASP A 38 1.24 -9.21 6.95
C ASP A 38 1.78 -9.98 8.15
N LEU A 39 1.35 -11.22 8.40
CA LEU A 39 1.94 -12.05 9.45
C LEU A 39 3.40 -12.41 9.17
N ASP A 40 3.89 -12.13 7.96
CA ASP A 40 5.32 -12.14 7.62
C ASP A 40 6.14 -11.20 8.53
N THR A 41 5.54 -10.13 9.06
CA THR A 41 6.18 -9.20 9.99
C THR A 41 6.63 -9.89 11.27
N LEU A 42 5.96 -10.96 11.71
CA LEU A 42 6.37 -11.75 12.87
C LEU A 42 7.73 -12.43 12.66
N LEU A 43 8.14 -12.63 11.41
CA LEU A 43 9.43 -13.22 11.06
C LEU A 43 10.52 -12.17 10.86
N THR A 44 10.17 -10.87 10.76
CA THR A 44 11.16 -9.79 10.57
C THR A 44 12.25 -9.71 11.63
N PRO A 45 12.04 -10.05 12.92
CA PRO A 45 13.11 -10.05 13.92
C PRO A 45 14.22 -11.07 13.66
N PHE A 46 14.01 -12.04 12.76
CA PHE A 46 15.01 -13.04 12.38
C PHE A 46 15.92 -12.58 11.22
N PHE A 47 15.70 -11.37 10.68
CA PHE A 47 16.46 -10.82 9.56
C PHE A 47 17.26 -9.58 9.98
N SER A 48 18.28 -9.23 9.18
CA SER A 48 18.92 -7.91 9.29
C SER A 48 17.91 -6.82 8.93
N PRO A 49 18.06 -5.56 9.39
CA PRO A 49 17.09 -4.50 9.09
C PRO A 49 16.78 -4.33 7.60
N VAL A 50 17.80 -4.38 6.74
CA VAL A 50 17.64 -4.26 5.28
C VAL A 50 16.98 -5.49 4.68
N ASP A 51 17.25 -6.67 5.21
CA ASP A 51 16.59 -7.90 4.77
C ASP A 51 15.14 -7.95 5.21
N ALA A 52 14.83 -7.50 6.43
CA ALA A 52 13.48 -7.39 6.95
C ALA A 52 12.61 -6.46 6.07
N MET A 53 13.17 -5.32 5.62
CA MET A 53 12.50 -4.40 4.69
C MET A 53 12.15 -5.06 3.34
N LEU A 54 13.02 -5.93 2.83
CA LEU A 54 12.78 -6.64 1.58
C LEU A 54 11.89 -7.88 1.76
N PHE A 55 11.96 -8.53 2.92
CA PHE A 55 11.17 -9.70 3.28
C PHE A 55 9.68 -9.35 3.39
N HIS A 56 9.37 -8.27 4.11
CA HIS A 56 8.00 -7.77 4.20
C HIS A 56 7.48 -7.32 2.83
N ARG A 57 6.25 -7.73 2.50
CA ARG A 57 5.64 -7.55 1.15
C ARG A 57 6.42 -8.22 0.01
N GLY A 58 7.22 -9.23 0.38
CA GLY A 58 7.93 -10.12 -0.52
C GLY A 58 7.08 -11.35 -0.89
N PHE A 59 7.60 -12.53 -0.58
CA PHE A 59 7.01 -13.81 -0.96
C PHE A 59 5.57 -14.03 -0.45
N SER A 60 5.28 -13.57 0.77
CA SER A 60 3.95 -13.58 1.43
C SER A 60 2.86 -12.88 0.61
N HIS A 61 3.25 -11.89 -0.20
CA HIS A 61 2.35 -11.07 -1.02
C HIS A 61 2.44 -11.44 -2.51
N SER A 62 3.01 -12.60 -2.84
CA SER A 62 3.02 -13.08 -4.21
C SER A 62 1.63 -13.56 -4.64
N PHE A 63 1.24 -13.21 -5.87
CA PHE A 63 -0.06 -13.63 -6.41
C PHE A 63 -0.19 -15.16 -6.44
N LEU A 64 0.90 -15.85 -6.77
CA LEU A 64 0.96 -17.31 -6.80
C LEU A 64 0.70 -17.91 -5.40
N LEU A 65 1.40 -17.43 -4.37
CA LEU A 65 1.21 -17.95 -3.00
C LEU A 65 -0.19 -17.66 -2.49
N MET A 66 -0.75 -16.48 -2.79
CA MET A 66 -2.10 -16.13 -2.38
C MET A 66 -3.13 -17.04 -3.04
N LEU A 67 -2.96 -17.36 -4.33
CA LEU A 67 -3.84 -18.28 -5.05
C LEU A 67 -3.74 -19.70 -4.47
N ILE A 68 -2.53 -20.25 -4.34
CA ILE A 68 -2.31 -21.61 -3.82
C ILE A 68 -2.73 -21.71 -2.34
N GLY A 69 -2.30 -20.75 -1.52
CA GLY A 69 -2.60 -20.69 -0.09
C GLY A 69 -4.10 -20.57 0.18
N SER A 70 -4.84 -19.80 -0.64
CA SER A 70 -6.29 -19.71 -0.52
C SER A 70 -6.99 -21.05 -0.80
N VAL A 71 -6.50 -21.84 -1.76
CA VAL A 71 -7.02 -23.19 -2.06
C VAL A 71 -6.75 -24.15 -0.90
N ILE A 72 -5.51 -24.18 -0.40
CA ILE A 72 -5.10 -25.03 0.72
C ILE A 72 -5.93 -24.71 1.97
N LEU A 73 -6.02 -23.43 2.33
CA LEU A 73 -6.74 -23.00 3.52
C LEU A 73 -8.24 -23.23 3.37
N ALA A 74 -8.81 -23.03 2.18
CA ALA A 74 -10.22 -23.34 1.92
C ALA A 74 -10.53 -24.84 2.06
N TYR A 75 -9.62 -25.70 1.59
CA TYR A 75 -9.76 -27.15 1.77
C TYR A 75 -9.71 -27.53 3.25
N ALA A 76 -8.75 -26.98 4.01
CA ALA A 76 -8.63 -27.20 5.44
C ALA A 76 -9.91 -26.75 6.18
N LEU A 77 -10.37 -25.52 5.96
CA LEU A 77 -11.57 -24.99 6.62
C LEU A 77 -12.83 -25.80 6.27
N LYS A 78 -12.99 -26.23 5.01
CA LYS A 78 -14.09 -27.12 4.60
C LYS A 78 -14.07 -28.44 5.37
N ARG A 79 -12.89 -29.00 5.63
CA ARG A 79 -12.73 -30.27 6.36
C ARG A 79 -13.17 -30.14 7.82
N PHE A 80 -12.88 -29.00 8.45
CA PHE A 80 -13.22 -28.74 9.85
C PHE A 80 -14.63 -28.15 10.08
N SER A 81 -15.25 -27.52 9.07
CA SER A 81 -16.53 -26.81 9.24
C SER A 81 -17.80 -27.67 9.08
N HIS A 82 -17.74 -28.99 9.31
CA HIS A 82 -18.87 -29.94 9.29
C HIS A 82 -19.96 -29.66 8.21
N LYS A 83 -19.58 -29.62 6.93
CA LYS A 83 -20.45 -29.42 5.74
C LYS A 83 -21.28 -28.11 5.68
N GLN A 84 -21.09 -27.16 6.60
CA GLN A 84 -21.92 -25.94 6.62
C GLN A 84 -21.73 -25.04 5.38
N TYR A 85 -20.53 -25.05 4.80
CA TYR A 85 -20.15 -24.21 3.67
C TYR A 85 -19.45 -25.03 2.58
N SER A 86 -19.64 -24.61 1.32
CA SER A 86 -18.98 -25.23 0.16
C SER A 86 -17.50 -24.84 0.08
N PHE A 87 -16.72 -25.60 -0.70
CA PHE A 87 -15.33 -25.22 -1.01
C PHE A 87 -15.26 -23.84 -1.64
N GLY A 88 -16.10 -23.58 -2.65
CA GLY A 88 -16.11 -22.30 -3.36
C GLY A 88 -16.43 -21.12 -2.45
N PHE A 89 -17.29 -21.31 -1.45
CA PHE A 89 -17.52 -20.27 -0.44
C PHE A 89 -16.24 -19.96 0.34
N TRP A 90 -15.59 -20.97 0.96
CA TRP A 90 -14.38 -20.75 1.74
C TRP A 90 -13.24 -20.17 0.89
N TRP A 91 -13.10 -20.66 -0.34
CA TRP A 91 -12.09 -20.18 -1.27
C TRP A 91 -12.27 -18.70 -1.57
N LEU A 92 -13.47 -18.25 -1.94
CA LEU A 92 -13.74 -16.81 -2.16
C LEU A 92 -13.65 -16.00 -0.86
N PHE A 93 -14.04 -16.59 0.27
CA PHE A 93 -14.00 -15.93 1.58
C PHE A 93 -12.57 -15.66 2.06
N ILE A 94 -11.59 -16.44 1.62
CA ILE A 94 -10.15 -16.23 1.87
C ILE A 94 -9.53 -15.37 0.76
N LEU A 95 -9.77 -15.74 -0.50
CA LEU A 95 -9.12 -15.15 -1.65
C LEU A 95 -9.46 -13.66 -1.80
N LEU A 96 -10.72 -13.24 -1.57
CA LEU A 96 -11.10 -11.84 -1.79
C LEU A 96 -10.47 -10.86 -0.79
N PRO A 97 -10.44 -11.14 0.54
CA PRO A 97 -9.65 -10.34 1.48
C PRO A 97 -8.16 -10.29 1.11
N TRP A 98 -7.57 -11.42 0.72
CA TRP A 98 -6.17 -11.47 0.29
C TRP A 98 -5.93 -10.63 -0.97
N LEU A 99 -6.73 -10.79 -2.02
CA LEU A 99 -6.60 -9.98 -3.22
C LEU A 99 -6.82 -8.49 -2.95
N SER A 100 -7.75 -8.13 -2.05
CA SER A 100 -7.92 -6.73 -1.66
C SER A 100 -6.66 -6.18 -0.99
N HIS A 101 -6.03 -6.94 -0.10
CA HIS A 101 -4.77 -6.58 0.53
C HIS A 101 -3.69 -6.30 -0.53
N LEU A 102 -3.49 -7.26 -1.44
CA LEU A 102 -2.50 -7.16 -2.52
C LEU A 102 -2.72 -5.91 -3.39
N VAL A 103 -3.96 -5.69 -3.83
CA VAL A 103 -4.32 -4.54 -4.66
C VAL A 103 -4.07 -3.24 -3.90
N MET A 104 -4.51 -3.13 -2.65
CA MET A 104 -4.32 -1.92 -1.85
C MET A 104 -2.83 -1.60 -1.64
N ASP A 105 -2.01 -2.62 -1.46
CA ASP A 105 -0.57 -2.48 -1.29
C ASP A 105 0.16 -2.05 -2.58
N ILE A 106 -0.32 -2.46 -3.75
CA ILE A 106 0.21 -1.98 -5.03
C ILE A 106 0.04 -0.46 -5.17
N PHE A 107 -1.03 0.12 -4.65
CA PHE A 107 -1.24 1.57 -4.74
C PHE A 107 -0.37 2.37 -3.76
N ASN A 108 0.34 1.70 -2.85
CA ASN A 108 1.16 2.30 -1.82
C ASN A 108 2.66 2.35 -2.20
N THR A 109 3.40 3.29 -1.63
CA THR A 109 4.79 3.63 -1.99
C THR A 109 5.86 2.55 -1.70
N TYR A 110 5.64 1.67 -0.71
CA TYR A 110 6.63 0.62 -0.36
C TYR A 110 6.90 -0.37 -1.50
N GLY A 111 5.88 -0.64 -2.31
CA GLY A 111 5.90 -1.63 -3.37
C GLY A 111 5.90 -3.08 -2.90
N THR A 112 5.31 -3.92 -3.75
CA THR A 112 4.95 -5.31 -3.44
C THR A 112 5.49 -6.24 -4.50
N ALA A 113 6.13 -7.34 -4.07
CA ALA A 113 6.78 -8.30 -4.96
C ALA A 113 5.78 -9.36 -5.47
N ILE A 114 4.82 -8.91 -6.28
CA ILE A 114 3.65 -9.72 -6.68
C ILE A 114 4.00 -10.96 -7.53
N LEU A 115 5.19 -10.95 -8.16
CA LEU A 115 5.69 -11.97 -9.08
C LEU A 115 6.70 -12.93 -8.45
N GLU A 116 6.96 -12.86 -7.14
CA GLU A 116 7.77 -13.86 -6.45
C GLU A 116 7.15 -15.27 -6.62
N PRO A 117 7.96 -16.35 -6.77
CA PRO A 117 9.42 -16.39 -6.76
C PRO A 117 10.08 -16.16 -8.14
N PHE A 118 9.31 -15.81 -9.18
CA PHE A 118 9.84 -15.69 -10.55
C PHE A 118 10.57 -14.37 -10.79
N SER A 119 10.09 -13.30 -10.15
CA SER A 119 10.70 -11.98 -10.25
C SER A 119 10.53 -11.22 -8.94
N SER A 120 11.64 -10.66 -8.48
CA SER A 120 11.67 -9.89 -7.24
C SER A 120 11.44 -8.39 -7.46
N VAL A 121 10.89 -8.00 -8.61
CA VAL A 121 10.48 -6.61 -8.91
C VAL A 121 9.34 -6.19 -7.98
N ARG A 122 9.47 -5.03 -7.35
CA ARG A 122 8.45 -4.45 -6.46
C ARG A 122 7.58 -3.46 -7.22
N VAL A 123 6.34 -3.85 -7.45
CA VAL A 123 5.34 -3.04 -8.14
C VAL A 123 4.74 -2.06 -7.15
N SER A 124 4.71 -0.78 -7.52
CA SER A 124 3.99 0.26 -6.79
C SER A 124 3.45 1.31 -7.74
N PHE A 125 2.28 1.85 -7.42
CA PHE A 125 1.66 2.97 -8.11
C PHE A 125 1.73 4.27 -7.31
N ASP A 126 2.18 4.22 -6.06
CA ASP A 126 2.54 5.36 -5.20
C ASP A 126 1.48 6.47 -5.11
N SER A 127 0.20 6.13 -5.26
CA SER A 127 -0.89 7.10 -5.26
C SER A 127 -1.64 7.16 -3.93
N MET A 128 -1.31 6.28 -2.99
CA MET A 128 -1.96 6.19 -1.68
C MET A 128 -0.94 6.29 -0.56
N ALA A 129 -1.30 7.03 0.50
CA ALA A 129 -0.49 7.16 1.70
C ALA A 129 -0.40 5.81 2.44
N ILE A 130 0.58 5.68 3.33
CA ILE A 130 0.73 4.48 4.19
C ILE A 130 -0.47 4.34 5.12
N ILE A 131 -0.79 5.44 5.80
CA ILE A 131 -1.97 5.61 6.64
C ILE A 131 -2.79 6.73 6.01
N ASP A 132 -4.03 6.44 5.66
CA ASP A 132 -4.94 7.38 5.00
C ASP A 132 -6.21 7.56 5.84
N ILE A 133 -6.36 8.74 6.43
CA ILE A 133 -7.48 9.05 7.34
C ILE A 133 -8.82 9.04 6.60
N ASN A 134 -8.85 9.47 5.34
CA ASN A 134 -10.09 9.52 4.56
C ASN A 134 -10.55 8.11 4.18
N LEU A 135 -9.61 7.23 3.82
CA LEU A 135 -9.92 5.83 3.58
C LEU A 135 -10.43 5.12 4.83
N LEU A 136 -9.75 5.32 5.97
CA LEU A 136 -10.19 4.80 7.26
C LEU A 136 -11.60 5.28 7.63
N LEU A 137 -11.91 6.56 7.35
CA LEU A 137 -13.23 7.13 7.57
C LEU A 137 -14.31 6.46 6.68
N ILE A 138 -14.06 6.30 5.38
CA ILE A 138 -15.00 5.64 4.45
C ILE A 138 -15.33 4.21 4.93
N LEU A 139 -14.29 3.44 5.30
CA LEU A 139 -14.44 2.08 5.78
C LEU A 139 -15.18 2.02 7.12
N THR A 140 -14.78 2.87 8.08
CA THR A 140 -15.40 2.92 9.42
C THR A 140 -16.87 3.32 9.33
N LEU A 141 -17.21 4.35 8.54
CA LEU A 141 -18.60 4.75 8.30
C LEU A 141 -19.42 3.61 7.68
N THR A 142 -18.84 2.88 6.73
CA THR A 142 -19.50 1.70 6.14
C THR A 142 -19.86 0.67 7.22
N LEU A 143 -18.92 0.33 8.12
CA LEU A 143 -19.17 -0.61 9.21
C LEU A 143 -20.18 -0.09 10.24
N ILE A 144 -20.15 1.21 10.56
CA ILE A 144 -21.13 1.85 11.46
C ILE A 144 -22.54 1.76 10.85
N ILE A 145 -22.69 2.07 9.56
CA ILE A 145 -23.97 1.99 8.86
C ILE A 145 -24.47 0.54 8.87
N LEU A 146 -23.61 -0.44 8.56
CA LEU A 146 -23.95 -1.87 8.67
C LEU A 146 -24.42 -2.25 10.08
N PHE A 147 -23.77 -1.74 11.11
CA PHE A 147 -24.14 -2.00 12.50
C PHE A 147 -25.49 -1.38 12.87
N ILE A 148 -25.75 -0.12 12.50
CA ILE A 148 -27.03 0.58 12.76
C ILE A 148 -28.18 -0.19 12.09
N PHE A 149 -27.99 -0.60 10.85
CA PHE A 149 -29.02 -1.29 10.06
C PHE A 149 -29.05 -2.81 10.27
N ARG A 150 -28.29 -3.39 11.20
CA ARG A 150 -28.11 -4.85 11.38
C ARG A 150 -29.39 -5.70 11.50
N LYS A 151 -30.52 -5.09 11.85
CA LYS A 151 -31.84 -5.75 11.93
C LYS A 151 -32.59 -5.82 10.59
N LYS A 152 -32.08 -5.17 9.54
CA LYS A 152 -32.67 -5.17 8.19
C LYS A 152 -32.38 -6.49 7.45
N GLN A 153 -33.08 -6.68 6.34
CA GLN A 153 -32.90 -7.86 5.49
C GLN A 153 -31.46 -7.95 4.96
N GLN A 154 -30.92 -9.17 4.87
CA GLN A 154 -29.53 -9.41 4.46
C GLN A 154 -29.19 -8.83 3.07
N ARG A 155 -30.15 -8.83 2.13
CA ARG A 155 -29.96 -8.20 0.82
C ARG A 155 -29.61 -6.71 0.92
N TYR A 156 -30.24 -5.99 1.84
CA TYR A 156 -30.03 -4.55 2.03
C TYR A 156 -28.66 -4.28 2.66
N LEU A 157 -28.29 -5.07 3.66
CA LEU A 157 -26.97 -4.98 4.29
C LEU A 157 -25.84 -5.29 3.29
N ARG A 158 -26.03 -6.29 2.41
CA ARG A 158 -25.07 -6.60 1.35
C ARG A 158 -24.90 -5.43 0.38
N SER A 159 -25.98 -4.75 0.00
CA SER A 159 -25.90 -3.54 -0.83
C SER A 159 -25.10 -2.42 -0.18
N ILE A 160 -25.25 -2.21 1.14
CA ILE A 160 -24.44 -1.23 1.89
C ILE A 160 -22.96 -1.60 1.83
N GLY A 161 -22.61 -2.87 2.09
CA GLY A 161 -21.23 -3.32 2.02
C GLY A 161 -20.61 -3.15 0.63
N ILE A 162 -21.35 -3.51 -0.42
CA ILE A 162 -20.93 -3.28 -1.81
C ILE A 162 -20.75 -1.79 -2.10
N ALA A 163 -21.68 -0.94 -1.67
CA ALA A 163 -21.57 0.52 -1.84
C ALA A 163 -20.33 1.08 -1.13
N GLY A 164 -20.00 0.60 0.07
CA GLY A 164 -18.77 0.95 0.77
C GLY A 164 -17.50 0.54 0.01
N LEU A 165 -17.46 -0.68 -0.52
CA LEU A 165 -16.34 -1.14 -1.36
C LEU A 165 -16.23 -0.36 -2.67
N LEU A 166 -17.35 0.01 -3.29
CA LEU A 166 -17.37 0.89 -4.46
C LEU A 166 -16.84 2.29 -4.12
N ALA A 167 -17.17 2.84 -2.95
CA ALA A 167 -16.62 4.11 -2.49
C ALA A 167 -15.10 4.03 -2.28
N VAL A 168 -14.58 2.92 -1.74
CA VAL A 168 -13.14 2.65 -1.66
C VAL A 168 -12.52 2.60 -3.05
N SER A 169 -13.08 1.83 -3.99
CA SER A 169 -12.56 1.74 -5.37
C SER A 169 -12.56 3.10 -6.09
N LEU A 170 -13.61 3.90 -5.91
CA LEU A 170 -13.71 5.26 -6.46
C LEU A 170 -12.63 6.17 -5.85
N TYR A 171 -12.40 6.05 -4.54
CA TYR A 171 -11.39 6.82 -3.84
C TYR A 171 -9.97 6.49 -4.33
N PHE A 172 -9.63 5.21 -4.51
CA PHE A 172 -8.36 4.81 -5.11
C PHE A 172 -8.21 5.34 -6.55
N SER A 173 -9.28 5.25 -7.35
CA SER A 173 -9.28 5.76 -8.73
C SER A 173 -9.07 7.27 -8.79
N LEU A 174 -9.69 8.03 -7.86
CA LEU A 174 -9.51 9.47 -7.75
C LEU A 174 -8.06 9.83 -7.42
N ASN A 175 -7.46 9.16 -6.44
CA ASN A 175 -6.06 9.41 -6.07
C ASN A 175 -5.09 9.02 -7.20
N ALA A 176 -5.37 7.94 -7.93
CA ALA A 176 -4.60 7.57 -9.11
C ALA A 176 -4.70 8.65 -10.21
N PHE A 177 -5.89 9.20 -10.44
CA PHE A 177 -6.09 10.30 -11.37
C PHE A 177 -5.37 11.58 -10.93
N ILE A 178 -5.41 11.91 -9.63
CA ILE A 178 -4.68 13.06 -9.05
C ILE A 178 -3.18 12.89 -9.31
N LYS A 179 -2.62 11.72 -9.05
CA LYS A 179 -1.20 11.41 -9.30
C LYS A 179 -0.82 11.70 -10.75
N VAL A 180 -1.49 11.06 -11.70
CA VAL A 180 -1.19 11.20 -13.13
C VAL A 180 -1.35 12.65 -13.58
N SER A 181 -2.39 13.34 -13.10
CA SER A 181 -2.63 14.75 -13.44
C SER A 181 -1.53 15.66 -12.88
N LEU A 182 -1.05 15.39 -11.65
CA LEU A 182 0.03 16.13 -11.01
C LEU A 182 1.35 15.96 -11.77
N GLU A 183 1.73 14.71 -12.07
CA GLU A 183 2.96 14.40 -12.81
C GLU A 183 2.93 15.04 -14.20
N ASN A 184 1.81 14.95 -14.93
CA ASN A 184 1.65 15.60 -16.23
C ASN A 184 1.80 17.12 -16.15
N LYS A 185 1.26 17.76 -15.10
CA LYS A 185 1.39 19.20 -14.90
C LYS A 185 2.84 19.61 -14.61
N VAL A 186 3.55 18.83 -13.80
CA VAL A 186 4.97 19.08 -13.48
C VAL A 186 5.84 18.86 -14.72
N MET A 187 5.63 17.78 -15.47
CA MET A 187 6.34 17.53 -16.73
C MET A 187 6.18 18.70 -17.71
N LYS A 188 4.95 19.19 -17.88
CA LYS A 188 4.66 20.34 -18.73
C LYS A 188 5.39 21.59 -18.25
N MET A 189 5.32 21.90 -16.96
CA MET A 189 5.99 23.07 -16.38
C MET A 189 7.51 23.04 -16.57
N LEU A 190 8.14 21.87 -16.39
CA LEU A 190 9.58 21.70 -16.61
C LEU A 190 9.96 21.90 -18.08
N THR A 191 9.15 21.33 -18.99
CA THR A 191 9.35 21.46 -20.44
C THR A 191 9.20 22.90 -20.91
N ASP A 192 8.13 23.59 -20.47
CA ASP A 192 7.85 24.98 -20.81
C ASP A 192 8.95 25.94 -20.28
N SER A 193 9.60 25.56 -19.17
CA SER A 193 10.69 26.33 -18.55
C SER A 193 12.08 25.96 -19.09
N GLY A 194 12.18 25.01 -20.02
CA GLY A 194 13.47 24.52 -20.54
C GLY A 194 14.33 23.79 -19.51
N ILE A 195 13.74 23.29 -18.41
CA ILE A 195 14.44 22.58 -17.35
C ILE A 195 14.51 21.10 -17.69
N GLY A 196 15.72 20.58 -17.88
CA GLY A 196 15.96 19.15 -18.10
C GLY A 196 15.69 18.32 -16.84
N TYR A 197 15.06 17.17 -17.00
CA TYR A 197 14.85 16.17 -15.94
C TYR A 197 15.02 14.76 -16.50
N THR A 198 15.34 13.81 -15.63
CA THR A 198 15.53 12.39 -15.98
C THR A 198 14.35 11.53 -15.55
N ARG A 199 13.88 11.73 -14.30
CA ARG A 199 12.73 11.00 -13.73
C ARG A 199 11.93 11.93 -12.83
N ILE A 200 10.64 11.63 -12.72
CA ILE A 200 9.73 12.27 -11.77
C ILE A 200 9.09 11.17 -10.95
N HIS A 201 8.92 11.43 -9.67
CA HIS A 201 8.17 10.58 -8.76
C HIS A 201 7.27 11.44 -7.90
N SER A 202 6.03 11.02 -7.70
CA SER A 202 5.11 11.70 -6.80
C SER A 202 4.39 10.74 -5.87
N THR A 203 4.22 11.17 -4.63
CA THR A 203 3.57 10.43 -3.54
C THR A 203 2.73 11.36 -2.67
N PRO A 204 1.56 10.94 -2.16
CA PRO A 204 0.89 11.67 -1.11
C PRO A 204 1.69 11.55 0.20
N LEU A 205 1.64 12.60 1.03
CA LEU A 205 2.25 12.55 2.36
C LEU A 205 1.49 11.57 3.29
N PRO A 206 2.14 11.04 4.35
CA PRO A 206 1.44 10.28 5.37
C PRO A 206 0.25 11.07 5.93
N LEU A 207 -0.85 10.38 6.25
CA LEU A 207 -2.06 10.93 6.87
C LEU A 207 -2.90 11.86 5.97
N THR A 208 -2.39 12.30 4.81
CA THR A 208 -3.11 13.20 3.91
C THR A 208 -2.86 12.90 2.44
N ASN A 209 -3.93 12.86 1.67
CA ASN A 209 -3.91 12.77 0.22
C ASN A 209 -4.09 14.14 -0.46
N LEU A 210 -3.99 15.24 0.30
CA LEU A 210 -4.12 16.63 -0.20
C LEU A 210 -2.77 17.30 -0.46
N ILE A 211 -1.72 16.85 0.22
CA ILE A 211 -0.36 17.34 0.04
C ILE A 211 0.45 16.21 -0.57
N TRP A 212 1.04 16.49 -1.73
CA TRP A 212 1.81 15.54 -2.51
C TRP A 212 3.26 15.97 -2.55
N MET A 213 4.16 15.06 -2.23
CA MET A 213 5.56 15.21 -2.52
C MET A 213 5.80 14.90 -3.99
N VAL A 214 6.64 15.71 -4.64
CA VAL A 214 7.12 15.53 -6.00
C VAL A 214 8.64 15.60 -5.97
N VAL A 215 9.28 14.56 -6.47
CA VAL A 215 10.74 14.47 -6.62
C VAL A 215 11.04 14.53 -8.11
N VAL A 216 11.78 15.56 -8.52
CA VAL A 216 12.29 15.72 -9.88
C VAL A 216 13.78 15.46 -9.85
N GLU A 217 14.22 14.43 -10.55
CA GLU A 217 15.62 14.04 -10.63
C GLU A 217 16.30 14.69 -11.84
N ASP A 218 17.40 15.39 -11.62
CA ASP A 218 18.30 15.87 -12.66
C ASP A 218 19.63 15.07 -12.65
N SER A 219 20.64 15.51 -13.40
CA SER A 219 21.93 14.80 -13.47
C SER A 219 22.73 14.82 -12.16
N ALA A 220 22.55 15.84 -11.31
CA ALA A 220 23.38 16.10 -10.13
C ALA A 220 22.60 16.04 -8.79
N SER A 221 21.28 16.22 -8.81
CA SER A 221 20.45 16.46 -7.64
C SER A 221 19.02 15.93 -7.77
N PHE A 222 18.32 15.93 -6.64
CA PHE A 222 16.89 15.70 -6.52
C PHE A 222 16.23 17.00 -6.06
N ASN A 223 15.36 17.57 -6.89
CA ASN A 223 14.51 18.68 -6.52
C ASN A 223 13.23 18.13 -5.89
N VAL A 224 13.10 18.28 -4.58
CA VAL A 224 11.97 17.74 -3.80
C VAL A 224 11.04 18.90 -3.43
N GLY A 225 9.79 18.83 -3.86
CA GLY A 225 8.77 19.83 -3.57
C GLY A 225 7.52 19.20 -2.97
N GLN A 226 6.82 19.93 -2.10
CA GLN A 226 5.49 19.55 -1.61
C GLN A 226 4.44 20.46 -2.24
N VAL A 227 3.40 19.87 -2.82
CA VAL A 227 2.34 20.57 -3.52
C VAL A 227 1.01 20.31 -2.84
N ASN A 228 0.31 21.37 -2.46
CA ASN A 228 -1.08 21.28 -2.03
C ASN A 228 -1.98 21.26 -3.26
N ILE A 229 -2.67 20.15 -3.51
CA ILE A 229 -3.48 19.96 -4.72
C ILE A 229 -4.75 20.82 -4.73
N LEU A 230 -5.31 21.15 -3.56
CA LEU A 230 -6.50 21.99 -3.44
C LEU A 230 -6.17 23.45 -3.71
N LYS A 231 -5.12 23.96 -3.06
CA LYS A 231 -4.64 25.34 -3.24
C LYS A 231 -3.85 25.54 -4.53
N LYS A 232 -3.47 24.44 -5.20
CA LYS A 232 -2.59 24.42 -6.39
C LYS A 232 -1.28 25.18 -6.16
N GLN A 233 -0.74 25.09 -4.94
CA GLN A 233 0.39 25.88 -4.47
C GLN A 233 1.52 24.97 -3.99
N LEU A 234 2.76 25.38 -4.26
CA LEU A 234 3.95 24.82 -3.65
C LEU A 234 4.01 25.21 -2.17
N VAL A 235 4.05 24.21 -1.30
CA VAL A 235 4.13 24.37 0.16
C VAL A 235 5.57 24.57 0.58
N SER A 236 6.48 23.75 0.06
CA SER A 236 7.90 23.79 0.36
C SER A 236 8.68 23.16 -0.79
N GLN A 237 9.96 23.50 -0.89
CA GLN A 237 10.89 22.93 -1.85
C GLN A 237 12.30 22.92 -1.27
N THR A 238 13.03 21.85 -1.55
CA THR A 238 14.46 21.75 -1.28
C THR A 238 15.17 21.06 -2.42
N VAL A 239 16.48 21.24 -2.51
CA VAL A 239 17.35 20.57 -3.48
C VAL A 239 18.34 19.71 -2.72
N LEU A 240 18.36 18.41 -3.03
CA LEU A 240 19.23 17.43 -2.36
C LEU A 240 20.26 16.90 -3.36
N PRO A 241 21.57 17.07 -3.12
CA PRO A 241 22.59 16.52 -4.02
C PRO A 241 22.59 14.99 -3.99
N LYS A 242 22.87 14.36 -5.13
CA LYS A 242 23.11 12.92 -5.19
C LYS A 242 24.44 12.63 -4.48
N GLY A 243 24.38 12.09 -3.26
CA GLY A 243 25.59 11.80 -2.47
C GLY A 243 26.53 10.82 -3.17
N ASN A 244 27.82 10.83 -2.80
CA ASN A 244 28.82 9.92 -3.37
C ASN A 244 28.63 8.48 -2.87
N ASP A 245 28.42 7.54 -3.80
CA ASP A 245 28.21 6.10 -3.55
C ASP A 245 29.46 5.32 -3.07
N GLN A 246 30.54 6.01 -2.67
CA GLN A 246 31.77 5.36 -2.20
C GLN A 246 31.59 4.83 -0.77
N MET A 247 30.94 3.67 -0.64
CA MET A 247 30.82 2.92 0.60
C MET A 247 31.45 1.52 0.46
N ASN A 248 32.09 1.05 1.54
CA ASN A 248 32.67 -0.30 1.61
C ASN A 248 31.60 -1.43 1.66
N CYS A 249 30.32 -1.10 1.87
CA CYS A 249 29.22 -2.05 2.02
C CYS A 249 28.37 -2.21 0.74
N GLN A 250 28.99 -2.62 -0.38
CA GLN A 250 28.33 -2.70 -1.69
C GLN A 250 27.07 -3.58 -1.73
N HIS A 251 27.05 -4.70 -1.02
CA HIS A 251 25.91 -5.62 -1.01
C HIS A 251 24.68 -5.06 -0.29
N THR A 252 24.87 -4.38 0.85
CA THR A 252 23.78 -3.72 1.57
C THR A 252 23.25 -2.53 0.77
N LEU A 253 24.16 -1.76 0.16
CA LEU A 253 23.79 -0.62 -0.67
C LEU A 253 22.97 -1.06 -1.90
N SER A 254 23.30 -2.17 -2.55
CA SER A 254 22.52 -2.66 -3.70
C SER A 254 21.07 -3.03 -3.32
N LYS A 255 20.87 -3.63 -2.15
CA LYS A 255 19.54 -3.90 -1.59
C LYS A 255 18.75 -2.62 -1.32
N ILE A 256 19.40 -1.62 -0.74
CA ILE A 256 18.79 -0.32 -0.48
C ILE A 256 18.43 0.38 -1.79
N LYS A 257 19.35 0.46 -2.76
CA LYS A 257 19.10 1.02 -4.11
C LYS A 257 17.89 0.37 -4.78
N ARG A 258 17.80 -0.96 -4.68
CA ARG A 258 16.67 -1.74 -5.20
C ARG A 258 15.36 -1.40 -4.48
N PHE A 259 15.39 -1.28 -3.15
CA PHE A 259 14.21 -0.92 -2.37
C PHE A 259 13.72 0.50 -2.70
N THR A 260 14.63 1.48 -2.72
CA THR A 260 14.36 2.91 -2.95
C THR A 260 14.09 3.25 -4.42
N LYS A 261 14.21 2.29 -5.35
CA LYS A 261 14.14 2.52 -6.81
C LYS A 261 15.10 3.63 -7.28
N ASN A 262 16.27 3.72 -6.63
CA ASN A 262 17.27 4.78 -6.80
C ASN A 262 16.80 6.21 -6.43
N PHE A 263 15.73 6.36 -5.63
CA PHE A 263 15.34 7.64 -5.04
C PHE A 263 15.88 7.73 -3.61
N TYR A 264 17.18 7.97 -3.47
CA TYR A 264 17.83 8.08 -2.17
C TYR A 264 18.92 9.15 -2.16
N THR A 265 19.18 9.72 -0.98
CA THR A 265 20.39 10.51 -0.71
C THR A 265 21.26 9.81 0.32
N ILE A 266 22.54 10.16 0.33
CA ILE A 266 23.52 9.65 1.29
C ILE A 266 24.03 10.84 2.08
N GLU A 267 23.94 10.75 3.40
CA GLU A 267 24.47 11.73 4.33
C GLU A 267 25.48 11.05 5.27
N ARG A 268 26.65 11.67 5.45
CA ARG A 268 27.63 11.19 6.43
C ARG A 268 27.26 11.72 7.81
N GLY A 269 27.07 10.80 8.74
CA GLY A 269 26.86 11.13 10.15
C GLY A 269 28.15 11.43 10.89
N ASN A 270 28.04 11.55 12.21
CA ASN A 270 29.22 11.63 13.08
C ASN A 270 29.96 10.28 13.10
N GLY A 271 31.27 10.30 12.87
CA GLY A 271 32.12 9.11 12.82
C GLY A 271 31.99 8.32 11.52
N ASP A 272 31.95 6.99 11.62
CA ASP A 272 31.83 6.06 10.47
C ASP A 272 30.37 5.76 10.07
N LEU A 273 29.40 6.48 10.64
CA LEU A 273 27.98 6.29 10.34
C LEU A 273 27.59 6.94 9.02
N VAL A 274 26.78 6.23 8.23
CA VAL A 274 26.24 6.71 6.97
C VAL A 274 24.72 6.52 6.97
N TYR A 275 24.00 7.61 6.71
CA TYR A 275 22.56 7.63 6.58
C TYR A 275 22.17 7.53 5.11
N VAL A 276 21.19 6.68 4.81
CA VAL A 276 20.58 6.59 3.48
C VAL A 276 19.11 6.97 3.60
N ASN A 277 18.76 8.11 3.04
CA ASN A 277 17.42 8.70 3.16
C ASN A 277 16.60 8.31 1.93
N ASP A 278 15.47 7.63 2.11
CA ASP A 278 14.55 7.27 1.03
C ASP A 278 13.65 8.47 0.69
N LEU A 279 13.88 9.07 -0.48
CA LEU A 279 13.18 10.28 -0.91
C LEU A 279 11.72 10.05 -1.27
N ARG A 280 11.25 8.80 -1.28
CA ARG A 280 9.83 8.48 -1.54
C ARG A 280 8.96 8.65 -0.29
N PHE A 281 9.58 8.69 0.89
CA PHE A 281 8.91 8.82 2.19
C PHE A 281 9.26 10.10 2.95
N SER A 282 10.17 10.92 2.44
CA SER A 282 10.70 12.08 3.17
C SER A 282 9.63 13.14 3.45
N SER A 283 9.45 13.50 4.72
CA SER A 283 9.01 14.85 5.08
C SER A 283 10.20 15.78 4.88
N LEU A 284 9.98 16.98 4.31
CA LEU A 284 11.01 18.01 4.14
C LEU A 284 11.37 18.72 5.46
N GLU A 285 11.22 18.04 6.59
CA GLU A 285 11.55 18.61 7.89
C GLU A 285 12.93 18.10 8.30
N SER A 286 13.90 19.00 8.11
CA SER A 286 15.25 19.01 8.69
C SER A 286 15.22 19.05 10.21
#